data_AF-A0A6L9Y1E7-F1
#
_entry.id   AF-A0A6L9Y1E7-F1
#
_cell.length_a   1.000
_cell.length_b   1.000
_cell.length_c   1.000
_cell.angle_alpha   90.00
_cell.angle_beta   90.00
_cell.angle_gamma   90.00
#
_symmetry.space_group_name_H-M   'P 1'
#
loop_
_entity.id
_entity.type
_entity.pdbx_description
1 polymer ?
#
loop_
_entity_poly.entity_id
_entity_poly.type
_entity_poly.pdbx_seq_one_letter_code
_entity_poly.pdbx_strand_id
1 'polypeptide(L)'
;MKTLEDLLFDSPLSRLGYLYATAVGLVWGFIWSTGPIERRAGLIVFRGLPTWSFGRGGSCVGGCYLTAQNVNDEVMEHEAVHKRQWQRYGMLFPLLYLAAGRNPLKNRFEIEAGLEKGGYL
;
A
#
# COMPACT_ATOMS: atom_id res chain seq x y z
N MET A 1 -14.32 18.27 -15.90
CA MET A 1 -14.86 17.21 -16.78
C MET A 1 -14.05 15.95 -16.48
N LYS A 2 -14.66 14.86 -15.99
CA LYS A 2 -13.91 13.62 -15.69
C LYS A 2 -13.52 12.93 -16.99
N THR A 3 -12.29 12.43 -17.08
CA THR A 3 -11.81 11.67 -18.25
C THR A 3 -12.37 10.24 -18.22
N LEU A 4 -12.31 9.52 -19.35
CA LEU A 4 -12.65 8.10 -19.41
C LEU A 4 -11.77 7.25 -18.48
N GLU A 5 -10.51 7.64 -18.30
CA GLU A 5 -9.60 7.02 -17.34
C GLU A 5 -10.04 7.24 -15.89
N ASP A 6 -10.59 8.41 -15.54
CA ASP A 6 -11.12 8.69 -14.20
C ASP A 6 -12.37 7.85 -13.90
N LEU A 7 -13.20 7.58 -14.92
CA LEU A 7 -14.40 6.74 -14.76
C LEU A 7 -14.06 5.24 -14.63
N LEU A 8 -12.97 4.78 -15.23
CA LEU A 8 -12.53 3.39 -15.17
C LEU A 8 -11.71 3.13 -13.90
N PHE A 9 -10.71 3.96 -13.65
CA PHE A 9 -9.79 3.78 -12.53
C PHE A 9 -10.32 4.48 -11.28
N ASP A 10 -10.53 5.79 -11.23
CA ASP A 10 -11.01 6.44 -10.00
C ASP A 10 -12.56 6.42 -9.85
N SER A 11 -13.10 5.20 -9.75
CA SER A 11 -14.53 4.90 -9.75
C SER A 11 -15.04 4.38 -8.39
N PRO A 12 -16.36 4.37 -8.15
CA PRO A 12 -16.94 3.70 -6.97
C PRO A 12 -16.53 2.24 -6.85
N LEU A 13 -16.34 1.54 -7.98
CA LEU A 13 -15.87 0.14 -7.99
C LEU A 13 -14.44 0.04 -7.45
N SER A 14 -13.55 0.96 -7.83
CA SER A 14 -12.20 1.00 -7.29
C SER A 14 -12.19 1.33 -5.80
N ARG A 15 -13.10 2.19 -5.33
CA ARG A 15 -13.29 2.45 -3.90
C ARG A 15 -13.78 1.21 -3.15
N LEU A 16 -14.70 0.43 -3.72
CA LEU A 16 -15.08 -0.87 -3.15
C LEU A 16 -13.90 -1.85 -3.12
N GLY A 17 -13.10 -1.90 -4.18
CA GLY A 17 -11.88 -2.69 -4.22
C GLY A 17 -10.86 -2.29 -3.15
N TYR A 18 -10.67 -0.99 -2.95
CA TYR A 18 -9.85 -0.44 -1.86
C TYR A 18 -10.37 -0.86 -0.48
N LEU A 19 -11.68 -0.76 -0.23
CA LEU A 19 -12.28 -1.15 1.05
C LEU A 19 -12.16 -2.65 1.29
N TYR A 20 -12.36 -3.47 0.26
CA TYR A 20 -12.16 -4.91 0.34
C TYR A 20 -10.69 -5.25 0.67
N ALA A 21 -9.73 -4.65 -0.05
CA ALA A 21 -8.31 -4.83 0.24
C ALA A 21 -7.95 -4.37 1.66
N THR A 22 -8.56 -3.28 2.13
CA THR A 22 -8.40 -2.81 3.52
C THR A 22 -8.90 -3.85 4.52
N ALA A 23 -10.07 -4.46 4.28
CA ALA A 23 -10.59 -5.53 5.13
C ALA A 23 -9.65 -6.75 5.17
N VAL A 24 -9.11 -7.16 4.01
CA VAL A 24 -8.11 -8.23 3.93
C VAL A 24 -6.85 -7.86 4.70
N GLY A 25 -6.33 -6.64 4.52
CA GLY A 25 -5.16 -6.13 5.23
C GLY A 25 -5.37 -6.06 6.74
N LEU A 26 -6.56 -5.68 7.20
CA LEU A 26 -6.94 -5.69 8.62
C LEU A 26 -6.90 -7.12 9.17
N VAL A 27 -7.58 -8.07 8.51
CA VAL A 27 -7.61 -9.47 8.94
C VAL A 27 -6.19 -10.03 9.02
N TRP A 28 -5.38 -9.81 7.98
CA TRP A 28 -4.00 -10.27 7.95
C TRP A 28 -3.15 -9.64 9.06
N GLY A 29 -3.27 -8.32 9.24
CA GLY A 29 -2.61 -7.58 10.31
C GLY A 29 -2.96 -8.12 11.69
N PHE A 30 -4.24 -8.33 11.98
CA PHE A 30 -4.69 -8.87 13.28
C PHE A 30 -4.21 -10.29 13.56
N ILE A 31 -4.05 -11.13 12.53
CA ILE A 31 -3.53 -12.49 12.70
C ILE A 31 -2.04 -12.46 13.07
N TRP A 32 -1.25 -11.59 12.44
CA TRP A 32 0.21 -11.69 12.46
C TRP A 32 0.94 -10.64 13.28
N SER A 33 0.32 -9.49 13.57
CA SER A 33 0.98 -8.40 14.30
C SER A 33 1.16 -8.73 15.77
N THR A 34 2.32 -8.37 16.31
CA THR A 34 2.63 -8.51 17.75
C THR A 34 2.87 -7.16 18.43
N GLY A 35 2.98 -6.08 17.65
CA GLY A 35 3.21 -4.72 18.13
C GLY A 35 1.95 -3.87 18.25
N PRO A 36 2.09 -2.58 18.62
CA PRO A 36 0.98 -1.65 18.68
C PRO A 36 0.37 -1.42 17.29
N ILE A 37 -0.95 -1.25 17.27
CA ILE A 37 -1.72 -0.88 16.06
C ILE A 37 -1.99 0.62 16.13
N GLU A 38 -1.53 1.36 15.13
CA GLU A 38 -1.56 2.82 15.12
C GLU A 38 -2.20 3.36 13.84
N ARG A 39 -2.70 4.60 13.90
CA ARG A 39 -3.11 5.34 12.70
C ARG A 39 -2.06 6.40 12.38
N ARG A 40 -1.38 6.28 11.24
CA ARG A 40 -0.37 7.25 10.76
C ARG A 40 -0.54 7.48 9.26
N ALA A 41 -0.41 8.73 8.80
CA ALA A 41 -0.62 9.12 7.39
C ALA A 41 -1.95 8.62 6.77
N GLY A 42 -2.98 8.43 7.60
CA GLY A 42 -4.28 7.87 7.20
C GLY A 42 -4.27 6.37 6.90
N LEU A 43 -3.19 5.65 7.18
CA LEU A 43 -3.08 4.19 7.17
C LEU A 43 -3.34 3.62 8.57
N ILE A 44 -3.80 2.38 8.63
CA ILE A 44 -3.76 1.56 9.85
C ILE A 44 -2.47 0.72 9.78
N VAL A 45 -1.55 0.98 10.72
CA VAL A 45 -0.21 0.40 10.72
C VAL A 45 -0.17 -0.77 11.69
N PHE A 46 0.23 -1.93 11.17
CA PHE A 46 0.48 -3.13 11.96
C PHE A 46 1.98 -3.42 11.99
N ARG A 47 2.51 -3.69 13.19
CA ARG A 47 3.93 -3.88 13.47
C ARG A 47 4.22 -5.24 14.09
N GLY A 48 5.48 -5.66 14.01
CA GLY A 48 5.93 -6.93 14.57
C GLY A 48 5.41 -8.15 13.81
N LEU A 49 5.05 -7.99 12.53
CA LEU A 49 4.70 -9.11 11.66
C LEU A 49 5.96 -9.94 11.35
N PRO A 50 5.82 -11.26 11.12
CA PRO A 50 6.92 -12.08 10.64
C PRO A 50 7.29 -11.69 9.20
N THR A 51 8.58 -11.67 8.89
CA THR A 51 9.13 -11.12 7.64
C THR A 51 8.70 -11.87 6.37
N TRP A 52 8.19 -13.10 6.47
CA TRP A 52 7.64 -13.84 5.34
C TRP A 52 6.24 -13.38 4.94
N SER A 53 5.54 -12.63 5.80
CA SER A 53 4.13 -12.25 5.62
C SER A 53 3.91 -10.93 4.88
N PHE A 54 4.99 -10.24 4.51
CA PHE A 54 5.01 -9.01 3.73
C PHE A 54 6.24 -8.97 2.82
N GLY A 55 6.25 -8.11 1.82
CA GLY A 55 7.39 -7.92 0.93
C GLY A 55 8.36 -6.86 1.44
N ARG A 56 9.67 -7.04 1.20
CA ARG A 56 10.72 -6.03 1.44
C ARG A 56 10.67 -5.46 2.88
N GLY A 57 10.61 -4.14 3.04
CA GLY A 57 10.49 -3.46 4.34
C GLY A 57 9.07 -3.36 4.87
N GLY A 58 8.05 -3.62 4.05
CA GLY A 58 6.64 -3.53 4.42
C GLY A 58 5.74 -3.57 3.18
N SER A 59 4.44 -3.69 3.38
CA SER A 59 3.48 -3.75 2.28
C SER A 59 2.20 -2.99 2.60
N CYS A 60 1.85 -2.05 1.72
CA CYS A 60 0.53 -1.40 1.74
C CYS A 60 -0.51 -2.30 1.06
N VAL A 61 -1.55 -2.66 1.80
CA VAL A 61 -2.71 -3.43 1.32
C VAL A 61 -3.98 -2.64 1.64
N GLY A 62 -4.56 -2.01 0.63
CA GLY A 62 -5.67 -1.08 0.80
C GLY A 62 -5.27 0.09 1.70
N GLY A 63 -5.95 0.25 2.83
CA GLY A 63 -5.67 1.25 3.87
C GLY A 63 -4.76 0.77 5.00
N CYS A 64 -4.16 -0.41 4.88
CA CYS A 64 -3.31 -1.00 5.91
C CYS A 64 -1.85 -1.00 5.49
N TYR A 65 -0.95 -0.70 6.41
CA TYR A 65 0.48 -0.90 6.23
C TYR A 65 0.97 -2.03 7.14
N LEU A 66 1.58 -3.04 6.53
CA LEU A 66 1.98 -4.29 7.16
C LEU A 66 3.51 -4.36 7.18
N THR A 67 4.13 -4.33 8.35
CA THR A 67 5.59 -4.36 8.48
C THR A 67 6.05 -5.08 9.74
N ALA A 68 7.33 -5.45 9.78
CA ALA A 68 8.00 -5.71 11.03
C ALA A 68 8.19 -4.38 11.76
N GLN A 69 9.24 -3.60 11.43
CA GLN A 69 9.65 -2.42 12.22
C GLN A 69 9.81 -1.13 11.41
N ASN A 70 9.53 -1.14 10.11
CA ASN A 70 9.86 -0.04 9.21
C ASN A 70 8.79 1.07 9.24
N VAL A 71 8.80 1.96 10.23
CA VAL A 71 7.70 2.95 10.44
C VAL A 71 8.16 4.40 10.63
N ASN A 72 9.27 4.81 10.00
CA ASN A 72 9.72 6.20 10.04
C ASN A 72 8.80 7.11 9.20
N ASP A 73 8.92 8.43 9.38
CA ASP A 73 8.02 9.40 8.75
C ASP A 73 8.13 9.43 7.21
N GLU A 74 9.35 9.26 6.67
CA GLU A 74 9.57 9.19 5.21
C GLU A 74 8.87 7.98 4.59
N VAL A 75 9.01 6.80 5.19
CA VAL A 75 8.30 5.59 4.79
C VAL A 75 6.80 5.80 4.88
N MET A 76 6.29 6.43 5.93
CA MET A 76 4.85 6.71 6.03
C MET A 76 4.34 7.63 4.92
N GLU A 77 5.15 8.58 4.45
CA GLU A 77 4.82 9.41 3.28
C GLU A 77 4.80 8.60 1.97
N HIS A 78 5.75 7.68 1.81
CA HIS A 78 5.80 6.75 0.69
C HIS A 78 4.55 5.85 0.66
N GLU A 79 4.22 5.21 1.78
CA GLU A 79 3.06 4.32 1.88
C GLU A 79 1.72 5.08 1.72
N ALA A 80 1.66 6.37 2.08
CA ALA A 80 0.49 7.20 1.80
C ALA A 80 0.22 7.37 0.30
N VAL A 81 1.26 7.33 -0.54
CA VAL A 81 1.11 7.30 -2.01
C VAL A 81 0.53 5.96 -2.44
N HIS A 82 1.05 4.84 -1.93
CA HIS A 82 0.48 3.51 -2.21
C HIS A 82 -0.99 3.39 -1.79
N LYS A 83 -1.38 3.98 -0.66
CA LYS A 83 -2.80 4.08 -0.27
C LYS A 83 -3.63 4.82 -1.34
N ARG A 84 -3.13 5.94 -1.86
CA ARG A 84 -3.82 6.69 -2.93
C ARG A 84 -3.89 5.88 -4.23
N GLN A 85 -2.84 5.13 -4.57
CA GLN A 85 -2.86 4.22 -5.71
C GLN A 85 -3.89 3.10 -5.52
N TRP A 86 -3.96 2.49 -4.33
CA TRP A 86 -5.03 1.54 -3.98
C TRP A 86 -6.42 2.14 -4.10
N GLN A 87 -6.61 3.38 -3.64
CA GLN A 87 -7.88 4.10 -3.78
C GLN A 87 -8.25 4.34 -5.25
N ARG A 88 -7.26 4.64 -6.09
CA ARG A 88 -7.43 4.90 -7.52
C ARG A 88 -7.60 3.64 -8.36
N TYR A 89 -7.00 2.51 -8.01
CA TYR A 89 -7.01 1.31 -8.86
C TYR A 89 -7.77 0.14 -8.24
N GLY A 90 -8.13 0.22 -6.96
CA GLY A 90 -8.80 -0.85 -6.23
C GLY A 90 -8.06 -2.19 -6.39
N MET A 91 -8.81 -3.25 -6.68
CA MET A 91 -8.25 -4.59 -6.87
C MET A 91 -7.45 -4.79 -8.17
N LEU A 92 -7.44 -3.80 -9.09
CA LEU A 92 -6.52 -3.84 -10.24
C LEU A 92 -5.08 -3.50 -9.81
N PHE A 93 -4.91 -2.84 -8.66
CA PHE A 93 -3.60 -2.34 -8.25
C PHE A 93 -2.51 -3.43 -8.17
N PRO A 94 -2.73 -4.61 -7.53
CA PRO A 94 -1.70 -5.65 -7.49
C PRO A 94 -1.28 -6.16 -8.87
N LEU A 95 -2.23 -6.24 -9.82
CA LEU A 95 -1.95 -6.68 -11.20
C LEU A 95 -1.14 -5.64 -11.95
N LEU A 96 -1.55 -4.37 -11.86
CA LEU A 96 -0.83 -3.25 -12.47
C LEU A 96 0.58 -3.11 -11.88
N TYR A 97 0.69 -3.22 -10.56
CA TYR A 97 1.95 -3.15 -9.85
C TYR A 97 2.91 -4.26 -10.30
N LEU A 98 2.42 -5.50 -10.41
CA LEU A 98 3.21 -6.62 -10.91
C LEU A 98 3.65 -6.42 -12.37
N ALA A 99 2.74 -5.93 -13.22
CA ALA A 99 3.05 -5.63 -14.62
C ALA A 99 4.09 -4.51 -14.78
N ALA A 100 4.16 -3.58 -13.83
CA ALA A 100 5.19 -2.54 -13.77
C ALA A 100 6.59 -3.06 -13.36
N GLY A 101 6.71 -4.35 -13.01
CA GLY A 101 7.97 -5.04 -12.74
C GLY A 101 8.36 -5.12 -11.27
N ARG A 102 9.18 -6.12 -10.93
CA ARG A 102 9.58 -6.40 -9.53
C ARG A 102 10.73 -5.53 -9.02
N ASN A 103 11.53 -4.95 -9.91
CA ASN A 103 12.63 -4.07 -9.53
C ASN A 103 12.06 -2.70 -9.12
N PRO A 104 12.17 -2.28 -7.84
CA PRO A 104 11.57 -1.03 -7.36
C PRO A 104 12.11 0.20 -8.10
N LEU A 105 13.40 0.20 -8.48
CA LEU A 105 14.04 1.32 -9.20
C LEU A 105 13.48 1.53 -10.61
N LYS A 106 12.70 0.57 -11.14
CA LYS A 106 12.06 0.63 -12.45
C LYS A 106 10.53 0.62 -12.37
N ASN A 107 9.96 0.35 -11.19
CA ASN A 107 8.53 0.24 -11.02
C ASN A 107 7.93 1.63 -10.90
N ARG A 108 7.07 2.02 -11.85
CA ARG A 108 6.46 3.36 -11.88
C ARG A 108 5.73 3.73 -10.59
N PHE A 109 5.15 2.77 -9.88
CA PHE A 109 4.39 3.03 -8.66
C PHE A 109 5.30 3.29 -7.46
N GLU A 110 6.46 2.64 -7.42
CA GLU A 110 7.53 2.90 -6.43
C GLU A 110 8.20 4.24 -6.69
N ILE A 111 8.45 4.56 -7.97
CA ILE A 111 8.99 5.85 -8.38
C ILE A 111 8.02 6.98 -7.99
N GLU A 112 6.72 6.83 -8.27
CA GLU A 112 5.68 7.78 -7.87
C GLU A 112 5.60 7.93 -6.33
N ALA A 113 5.80 6.83 -5.59
CA ALA A 113 5.81 6.85 -4.13
C ALA A 113 7.08 7.47 -3.52
N GLY A 114 8.11 7.70 -4.33
CA GLY A 114 9.39 8.29 -3.91
C GLY A 114 10.36 7.24 -3.41
N LEU A 115 11.43 7.00 -4.17
CA LEU A 115 12.38 5.91 -3.91
C LEU A 115 13.22 6.11 -2.64
N GLU A 116 13.70 7.33 -2.39
CA GLU A 116 14.45 7.68 -1.16
C GLU A 116 13.59 7.43 0.08
N LYS A 117 12.34 7.90 0.04
CA LYS A 117 11.36 7.71 1.13
C LYS A 117 11.01 6.24 1.37
N GLY A 118 11.04 5.42 0.32
CA GLY A 118 10.90 3.96 0.40
C GLY A 118 12.16 3.22 0.84
N GLY A 119 13.29 3.92 1.01
CA GLY A 119 14.58 3.34 1.40
C GLY A 119 15.28 2.56 0.29
N TYR A 120 15.04 2.91 -0.99
CA TYR A 120 15.67 2.26 -2.15
C TYR A 120 16.91 2.98 -2.69
N LEU A 121 17.17 4.21 -2.24
CA LEU A 121 18.30 5.05 -2.62
C LEU A 121 19.09 5.48 -1.39
#